data_AF-A0A8B8KBK7-F1
#
_entry.id   AF-A0A8B8KBK7-F1
#
_cell.length_a   1.000
_cell.length_b   1.000
_cell.length_c   1.000
_cell.angle_alpha   90.00
_cell.angle_beta   90.00
_cell.angle_gamma   90.00
#
_symmetry.space_group_name_H-M   'P 1'
#
loop_
_entity.id
_entity.type
_entity.pdbx_description
1 polymer ?
#
loop_
_entity_poly.entity_id
_entity_poly.type
_entity_poly.pdbx_seq_one_letter_code
_entity_poly.pdbx_strand_id
1 'polypeptide(L)'
;MEEEKNIGQPLLKKRYYENCPGCKVDQTKELKKDVTFRNILNIWIIALCGALPIASLFPYLYFMVKDFNIAEREEDISAYGGYVGSAFMLGRCLTAILWGVIADRYGRKPVMIISIIAIVIFNTLFGLSSSFWMAVITRFILGGFNALMGTIRAYASEIFREEYQALGISTVSAAWGVGLVFGPAIGGYLAQPVEKYPKVFQRGSLWDKFPYFMPCLVISTFAFAVAIACIWLPETLHNHKVSSDNDEALENGCSGDDNDKNIQKSESLFRNWPLMSSIIVYCVFSLHDIAFSEVFSLWVVSPRRLEGLNFTTNDVGNILSVAGLAILIFQLGLYQPVQKVCEPIELARISAVLSIPILQSYAFMTKLSGFTLYIAIYIATILSSVMIEIISAGFFIVQNKAVEQHQRGIANGISLTAMSVFKVIGPAAGGALLTLSQKRLNASFLPGTHLVFFSLNVVEGLGVLLMFKPFLSIKKTSSEQLH
;
A
#
# COMPACT_ATOMS: atom_id res chain seq x y z
N MET A 1 -44.55 -20.76 35.39
CA MET A 1 -45.27 -20.17 34.25
C MET A 1 -45.85 -18.88 34.79
N GLU A 2 -45.21 -17.72 34.71
CA GLU A 2 -44.66 -16.99 33.56
C GLU A 2 -43.61 -16.01 34.09
N GLU A 3 -42.31 -16.23 33.84
CA GLU A 3 -41.30 -15.20 34.13
C GLU A 3 -40.03 -15.34 33.25
N GLU A 4 -40.19 -15.83 32.03
CA GLU A 4 -39.11 -15.92 31.03
C GLU A 4 -39.61 -15.45 29.67
N LYS A 5 -39.76 -14.14 29.48
CA LYS A 5 -39.95 -13.55 28.15
C LYS A 5 -39.62 -12.05 28.12
N ASN A 6 -38.39 -11.69 28.49
CA ASN A 6 -37.90 -10.33 28.19
C ASN A 6 -36.37 -10.29 28.04
N ILE A 7 -35.81 -11.25 27.29
CA ILE A 7 -34.41 -11.21 26.87
C ILE A 7 -34.34 -10.44 25.55
N GLY A 8 -33.88 -9.19 25.62
CA GLY A 8 -33.12 -8.53 24.56
C GLY A 8 -33.90 -7.84 23.44
N GLN A 9 -34.65 -6.77 23.73
CA GLN A 9 -34.80 -5.69 22.75
C GLN A 9 -33.60 -4.75 22.87
N PRO A 10 -32.95 -4.34 21.75
CA PRO A 10 -31.90 -3.34 21.82
C PRO A 10 -32.47 -2.05 22.43
N LEU A 11 -31.76 -1.48 23.41
CA LEU A 11 -32.18 -0.30 24.20
C LEU A 11 -32.46 0.97 23.37
N LEU A 12 -32.18 0.94 22.05
CA LEU A 12 -32.52 1.99 21.09
C LEU A 12 -33.07 1.34 19.81
N LYS A 13 -34.35 1.59 19.47
CA LYS A 13 -34.86 1.34 18.12
C LYS A 13 -34.15 2.28 17.16
N LYS A 14 -33.19 1.76 16.38
CA LYS A 14 -32.58 2.52 15.27
C LYS A 14 -33.69 2.96 14.31
N ARG A 15 -33.87 4.27 14.15
CA ARG A 15 -34.78 4.84 13.14
C ARG A 15 -34.04 4.84 11.80
N TYR A 16 -34.54 4.08 10.83
CA TYR A 16 -34.03 4.12 9.47
C TYR A 16 -34.82 5.11 8.62
N TYR A 17 -34.13 5.85 7.77
CA TYR A 17 -34.72 6.81 6.85
C TYR A 17 -34.67 6.24 5.43
N GLU A 18 -35.82 6.14 4.75
CA GLU A 18 -35.92 5.54 3.41
C GLU A 18 -35.11 6.28 2.32
N ASN A 19 -34.88 7.58 2.51
CA ASN A 19 -34.11 8.43 1.58
C ASN A 19 -32.60 8.46 1.89
N CYS A 20 -32.15 7.71 2.89
CA CYS A 20 -30.76 7.66 3.30
C CYS A 20 -30.07 6.39 2.78
N PRO A 21 -29.06 6.50 1.89
CA PRO A 21 -28.38 5.33 1.33
C PRO A 21 -27.65 4.52 2.42
N GLY A 22 -26.97 5.17 3.36
CA GLY A 22 -26.34 4.49 4.50
C GLY A 22 -27.33 3.70 5.36
N CYS A 23 -28.54 4.23 5.60
CA CYS A 23 -29.56 3.51 6.37
C CYS A 23 -30.02 2.23 5.66
N LYS A 24 -30.07 2.21 4.32
CA LYS A 24 -30.39 0.99 3.55
C LYS A 24 -29.31 -0.08 3.69
N VAL A 25 -28.05 0.35 3.70
CA VAL A 25 -26.91 -0.55 3.94
C VAL A 25 -27.01 -1.15 5.34
N ASP A 26 -27.29 -0.34 6.35
CA ASP A 26 -27.42 -0.82 7.73
C ASP A 26 -28.61 -1.77 7.94
N GLN A 27 -29.77 -1.48 7.34
CA GLN A 27 -30.89 -2.43 7.32
C GLN A 27 -30.48 -3.77 6.68
N THR A 28 -29.74 -3.71 5.57
CA THR A 28 -29.29 -4.92 4.87
C THR A 28 -28.32 -5.74 5.73
N LYS A 29 -27.43 -5.08 6.48
CA LYS A 29 -26.51 -5.73 7.43
C LYS A 29 -27.23 -6.43 8.58
N GLU A 30 -28.36 -5.89 9.02
CA GLU A 30 -29.13 -6.50 10.10
C GLU A 30 -29.97 -7.69 9.61
N LEU A 31 -30.49 -7.60 8.38
CA LEU A 31 -31.27 -8.66 7.75
C LEU A 31 -30.41 -9.84 7.26
N LYS A 32 -29.18 -9.59 6.80
CA LYS A 32 -28.26 -10.63 6.29
C LYS A 32 -27.10 -10.83 7.24
N LYS A 33 -27.09 -11.96 7.94
CA LYS A 33 -26.03 -12.33 8.90
C LYS A 33 -24.73 -12.79 8.22
N ASP A 34 -24.80 -13.31 7.00
CA ASP A 34 -23.64 -13.89 6.32
C ASP A 34 -22.86 -12.88 5.47
N VAL A 35 -21.53 -13.04 5.49
CA VAL A 35 -20.61 -12.32 4.61
C VAL A 35 -20.89 -12.71 3.16
N THR A 36 -21.43 -11.78 2.38
CA THR A 36 -21.72 -12.04 0.97
C THR A 36 -20.42 -12.03 0.16
N PHE A 37 -20.06 -13.16 -0.46
CA PHE A 37 -18.90 -13.29 -1.38
C PHE A 37 -18.83 -12.18 -2.44
N ARG A 38 -19.99 -11.71 -2.91
CA ARG A 38 -20.11 -10.58 -3.83
C ARG A 38 -19.48 -9.27 -3.31
N ASN A 39 -19.61 -8.97 -2.02
CA ASN A 39 -19.04 -7.76 -1.43
C ASN A 39 -17.51 -7.86 -1.36
N ILE A 40 -16.99 -9.03 -1.01
CA ILE A 40 -15.55 -9.32 -1.04
C ILE A 40 -15.00 -9.15 -2.46
N LEU A 41 -15.66 -9.75 -3.45
CA LEU A 41 -15.25 -9.67 -4.85
C LEU A 41 -15.26 -8.22 -5.36
N ASN A 42 -16.30 -7.44 -5.04
CA ASN A 42 -16.38 -6.03 -5.40
C ASN A 42 -15.22 -5.22 -4.79
N ILE A 43 -14.88 -5.48 -3.53
CA ILE A 43 -13.74 -4.84 -2.87
C ILE A 43 -12.43 -5.22 -3.57
N TRP A 44 -12.27 -6.48 -3.97
CA TRP A 44 -11.06 -6.97 -4.64
C TRP A 44 -10.85 -6.31 -6.00
N ILE A 45 -11.87 -6.31 -6.86
CA ILE A 45 -11.74 -5.73 -8.21
C ILE A 45 -11.45 -4.22 -8.14
N ILE A 46 -12.06 -3.50 -7.19
CA ILE A 46 -11.79 -2.08 -6.97
C ILE A 46 -10.37 -1.88 -6.42
N ALA A 47 -9.94 -2.69 -5.46
CA ALA A 47 -8.60 -2.58 -4.89
C ALA A 47 -7.51 -2.84 -5.93
N LEU A 48 -7.72 -3.80 -6.83
CA LEU A 48 -6.82 -4.10 -7.94
C LEU A 48 -6.64 -2.91 -8.89
N CYS A 49 -7.67 -2.12 -9.16
CA CYS A 49 -7.53 -0.91 -9.98
C CYS A 49 -6.50 0.07 -9.40
N GLY A 50 -6.36 0.13 -8.07
CA GLY A 50 -5.38 0.98 -7.41
C GLY A 50 -3.97 0.37 -7.37
N ALA A 51 -3.88 -0.95 -7.25
CA ALA A 51 -2.60 -1.67 -7.13
C ALA A 51 -1.87 -1.83 -8.47
N LEU A 52 -2.60 -2.18 -9.54
CA LEU A 52 -2.01 -2.52 -10.85
C LEU A 52 -1.18 -1.38 -11.49
N PRO A 53 -1.64 -0.11 -11.52
CA PRO A 53 -0.83 0.99 -12.09
C PRO A 53 0.50 1.20 -11.37
N ILE A 54 0.55 0.94 -10.06
CA ILE A 54 1.76 1.08 -9.24
C ILE A 54 2.70 -0.09 -9.52
N ALA A 55 2.21 -1.32 -9.34
CA ALA A 55 3.02 -2.53 -9.40
C ALA A 55 3.51 -2.86 -10.82
N SER A 56 2.73 -2.51 -11.87
CA SER A 56 3.13 -2.75 -13.26
C SER A 56 4.27 -1.86 -13.73
N LEU A 57 4.57 -0.75 -13.04
CA LEU A 57 5.63 0.17 -13.45
C LEU A 57 7.03 -0.44 -13.33
N PHE A 58 7.29 -1.15 -12.24
CA PHE A 58 8.64 -1.58 -11.84
C PHE A 58 9.41 -2.32 -12.94
N PRO A 59 8.82 -3.28 -13.70
CA PRO A 59 9.56 -4.02 -14.72
C PRO A 59 10.07 -3.18 -15.88
N TYR A 60 9.41 -2.07 -16.24
CA TYR A 60 9.71 -1.32 -17.46
C TYR A 60 10.16 0.12 -17.25
N LEU A 61 10.13 0.65 -16.02
CA LEU A 61 10.47 2.05 -15.73
C LEU A 61 11.86 2.45 -16.23
N TYR A 62 12.87 1.60 -15.99
CA TYR A 62 14.24 1.86 -16.45
C TYR A 62 14.29 2.03 -17.97
N PHE A 63 13.68 1.11 -18.71
CA PHE A 63 13.64 1.15 -20.18
C PHE A 63 12.88 2.37 -20.68
N MET A 64 11.77 2.72 -20.03
CA MET A 64 10.97 3.89 -20.39
C MET A 64 11.76 5.19 -20.26
N VAL A 65 12.50 5.35 -19.15
CA VAL A 65 13.36 6.53 -18.93
C VAL A 65 14.53 6.54 -19.91
N LYS A 66 15.11 5.37 -20.21
CA LYS A 66 16.15 5.23 -21.23
C LYS A 66 15.66 5.68 -22.61
N ASP A 67 14.48 5.25 -23.03
CA ASP A 67 13.91 5.56 -24.35
C ASP A 67 13.54 7.04 -24.51
N PHE A 68 13.31 7.77 -23.41
CA PHE A 68 13.12 9.22 -23.45
C PHE A 68 14.39 10.01 -23.79
N ASN A 69 15.57 9.38 -23.73
CA ASN A 69 16.87 10.01 -24.04
C ASN A 69 17.09 11.33 -23.27
N ILE A 70 16.58 11.43 -22.03
CA ILE A 70 16.71 12.62 -21.18
C ILE A 70 18.02 12.63 -20.37
N ALA A 71 18.55 11.45 -20.07
CA ALA A 71 19.76 11.30 -19.29
C ALA A 71 20.99 11.44 -20.20
N GLU A 72 21.89 12.37 -19.88
CA GLU A 72 23.16 12.54 -20.61
C GLU A 72 24.05 11.31 -20.52
N ARG A 73 23.97 10.59 -19.39
CA ARG A 73 24.73 9.38 -19.10
C ARG A 73 23.81 8.25 -18.66
N GLU A 74 24.15 7.01 -18.99
CA GLU A 74 23.33 5.85 -18.59
C GLU A 74 23.27 5.70 -17.06
N GLU A 75 24.26 6.18 -16.31
CA GLU A 75 24.24 6.16 -14.84
C GLU A 75 23.12 7.03 -14.24
N ASP A 76 22.70 8.08 -14.95
CA ASP A 76 21.69 9.03 -14.48
C ASP A 76 20.25 8.54 -14.68
N ILE A 77 20.05 7.50 -15.51
CA ILE A 77 18.73 6.89 -15.79
C ILE A 77 18.03 6.51 -14.49
N SER A 78 18.77 5.95 -13.53
CA SER A 78 18.23 5.51 -12.23
C SER A 78 17.64 6.67 -11.42
N ALA A 79 18.30 7.83 -11.38
CA ALA A 79 17.78 9.02 -10.70
C ALA A 79 16.48 9.53 -11.35
N TYR A 80 16.44 9.60 -12.67
CA TYR A 80 15.23 9.98 -13.42
C TYR A 80 14.08 8.98 -13.20
N GLY A 81 14.37 7.68 -13.12
CA GLY A 81 13.40 6.65 -12.71
C GLY A 81 12.79 6.95 -11.33
N GLY A 82 13.64 7.21 -10.35
CA GLY A 82 13.21 7.59 -9.00
C GLY A 82 12.33 8.84 -8.96
N TYR A 83 12.55 9.82 -9.84
CA TYR A 83 11.68 11.00 -9.95
C TYR A 83 10.29 10.66 -10.47
N VAL A 84 10.18 9.77 -11.46
CA VAL A 84 8.89 9.27 -11.98
C VAL A 84 8.14 8.46 -10.92
N GLY A 85 8.85 7.59 -10.19
CA GLY A 85 8.29 6.83 -9.05
C GLY A 85 7.77 7.74 -7.94
N SER A 86 8.55 8.78 -7.60
CA SER A 86 8.19 9.75 -6.54
C SER A 86 7.03 10.66 -6.92
N ALA A 87 6.88 11.00 -8.20
CA ALA A 87 5.82 11.90 -8.68
C ALA A 87 4.42 11.40 -8.28
N PHE A 88 4.17 10.10 -8.42
CA PHE A 88 2.91 9.48 -7.99
C PHE A 88 2.68 9.62 -6.48
N MET A 89 3.70 9.32 -5.67
CA MET A 89 3.61 9.40 -4.22
C MET A 89 3.44 10.84 -3.74
N LEU A 90 4.12 11.79 -4.38
CA LEU A 90 4.00 13.22 -4.10
C LEU A 90 2.57 13.72 -4.34
N GLY A 91 1.98 13.39 -5.49
CA GLY A 91 0.59 13.74 -5.79
C GLY A 91 -0.38 13.19 -4.75
N ARG A 92 -0.20 11.92 -4.38
CA ARG A 92 -1.01 11.27 -3.34
C ARG A 92 -0.84 11.93 -1.97
N CYS A 93 0.38 12.27 -1.58
CA CYS A 93 0.68 12.91 -0.30
C CYS A 93 -0.02 14.26 -0.15
N LEU A 94 -0.04 15.08 -1.21
CA LEU A 94 -0.65 16.41 -1.20
C LEU A 94 -2.19 16.37 -1.13
N THR A 95 -2.81 15.28 -1.61
CA THR A 95 -4.26 15.21 -1.82
C THR A 95 -4.97 14.21 -0.91
N ALA A 96 -4.25 13.31 -0.22
CA ALA A 96 -4.84 12.24 0.59
C ALA A 96 -5.82 12.76 1.66
N ILE A 97 -5.46 13.83 2.38
CA ILE A 97 -6.33 14.44 3.40
C ILE A 97 -7.58 15.04 2.76
N LEU A 98 -7.41 15.76 1.64
CA LEU A 98 -8.52 16.38 0.91
C LEU A 98 -9.54 15.33 0.46
N TRP A 99 -9.07 14.21 -0.09
CA TRP A 99 -9.95 13.13 -0.51
C TRP A 99 -10.64 12.41 0.65
N GLY A 100 -10.00 12.32 1.82
CA GLY A 100 -10.66 11.84 3.03
C GLY A 100 -11.86 12.71 3.41
N VAL A 101 -11.66 14.03 3.48
CA VAL A 101 -12.72 15.00 3.78
C VAL A 101 -13.83 14.97 2.72
N ILE A 102 -13.46 14.87 1.44
CA ILE A 102 -14.44 14.78 0.34
C ILE A 102 -15.23 13.47 0.44
N ALA A 103 -14.58 12.34 0.74
CA ALA A 103 -15.26 11.06 0.91
C ALA A 103 -16.22 11.10 2.09
N ASP A 104 -15.84 11.74 3.19
CA ASP A 104 -16.69 11.93 4.37
C ASP A 104 -17.92 12.80 4.09
N ARG A 105 -17.77 13.85 3.26
CA ARG A 105 -18.85 14.79 2.95
C ARG A 105 -19.78 14.34 1.82
N TYR A 106 -19.22 13.77 0.76
CA TYR A 106 -19.94 13.44 -0.49
C TYR A 106 -20.21 11.95 -0.67
N GLY A 107 -19.63 11.10 0.20
CA GLY A 107 -19.80 9.66 0.16
C GLY A 107 -18.62 8.93 -0.47
N ARG A 108 -18.54 7.63 -0.22
CA ARG A 108 -17.37 6.81 -0.59
C ARG A 108 -17.42 6.45 -2.07
N LYS A 109 -18.61 6.17 -2.60
CA LYS A 109 -18.80 5.72 -3.98
C LYS A 109 -18.39 6.78 -5.01
N PRO A 110 -18.80 8.06 -4.92
CA PRO A 110 -18.35 9.09 -5.85
C PRO A 110 -16.84 9.25 -5.89
N VAL A 111 -16.18 9.23 -4.72
CA VAL A 111 -14.72 9.34 -4.63
C VAL A 111 -14.03 8.15 -5.30
N MET A 112 -14.51 6.92 -5.06
CA MET A 112 -13.97 5.74 -5.74
C MET A 112 -14.14 5.82 -7.26
N ILE A 113 -15.31 6.25 -7.75
CA ILE A 113 -15.55 6.40 -9.20
C ILE A 113 -14.61 7.45 -9.81
N ILE A 114 -14.46 8.61 -9.16
CA ILE A 114 -13.54 9.66 -9.63
C ILE A 114 -12.10 9.14 -9.71
N SER A 115 -11.64 8.43 -8.67
CA SER A 115 -10.30 7.83 -8.68
C SER A 115 -10.11 6.79 -9.79
N ILE A 116 -11.12 5.95 -10.06
CA ILE A 116 -11.03 4.95 -11.14
C ILE A 116 -11.04 5.63 -12.52
N ILE A 117 -11.87 6.65 -12.72
CA ILE A 117 -11.87 7.44 -13.98
C ILE A 117 -10.50 8.12 -14.18
N ALA A 118 -9.92 8.68 -13.11
CA ALA A 118 -8.58 9.25 -13.17
C ALA A 118 -7.52 8.18 -13.54
N ILE A 119 -7.64 6.95 -13.02
CA ILE A 119 -6.80 5.82 -13.44
C ILE A 119 -6.97 5.57 -14.94
N VAL A 120 -8.20 5.47 -15.46
CA VAL A 120 -8.44 5.25 -16.90
C VAL A 120 -7.79 6.35 -17.75
N ILE A 121 -7.95 7.62 -17.38
CA ILE A 121 -7.43 8.74 -18.17
C ILE A 121 -5.90 8.83 -18.04
N PHE A 122 -5.39 9.02 -16.83
CA PHE A 122 -3.98 9.37 -16.63
C PHE A 122 -3.04 8.16 -16.77
N ASN A 123 -3.49 6.94 -16.51
CA ASN A 123 -2.69 5.74 -16.81
C ASN A 123 -2.56 5.53 -18.33
N THR A 124 -3.64 5.77 -19.08
CA THR A 124 -3.60 5.72 -20.55
C THR A 124 -2.68 6.80 -21.12
N LEU A 125 -2.78 8.03 -20.63
CA LEU A 125 -1.89 9.14 -21.02
C LEU A 125 -0.42 8.85 -20.66
N PHE A 126 -0.17 8.22 -19.52
CA PHE A 126 1.17 7.78 -19.15
C PHE A 126 1.72 6.74 -20.14
N GLY A 127 0.91 5.75 -20.55
CA GLY A 127 1.33 4.79 -21.57
C GLY A 127 1.62 5.42 -22.95
N LEU A 128 0.97 6.55 -23.25
CA LEU A 128 1.18 7.34 -24.47
C LEU A 128 2.25 8.44 -24.32
N SER A 129 2.97 8.49 -23.20
CA SER A 129 3.95 9.55 -22.99
C SER A 129 5.13 9.40 -23.96
N SER A 130 5.47 10.48 -24.66
CA SER A 130 6.64 10.57 -25.54
C SER A 130 7.79 11.38 -24.94
N SER A 131 7.58 12.00 -23.78
CA SER A 131 8.58 12.81 -23.09
C SER A 131 8.60 12.50 -21.59
N PHE A 132 9.78 12.67 -21.00
CA PHE A 132 10.00 12.47 -19.57
C PHE A 132 9.04 13.32 -18.72
N TRP A 133 8.89 14.61 -19.04
CA TRP A 133 8.02 15.52 -18.28
C TRP A 133 6.54 15.16 -18.41
N MET A 134 6.11 14.66 -19.58
CA MET A 134 4.74 14.15 -19.73
C MET A 134 4.51 12.93 -18.82
N ALA A 135 5.48 12.02 -18.72
CA ALA A 135 5.41 10.88 -17.81
C ALA A 135 5.33 11.32 -16.34
N VAL A 136 6.16 12.28 -15.92
CA VAL A 136 6.15 12.83 -14.55
C VAL A 136 4.82 13.51 -14.22
N ILE A 137 4.31 14.38 -15.10
CA ILE A 137 3.07 15.14 -14.86
C ILE A 137 1.88 14.18 -14.80
N THR A 138 1.76 13.26 -15.76
CA THR A 138 0.66 12.27 -15.76
C THR A 138 0.67 11.39 -14.51
N ARG A 139 1.86 11.00 -14.02
CA ARG A 139 1.98 10.26 -12.75
C ARG A 139 1.65 11.08 -11.52
N PHE A 140 2.08 12.34 -11.48
CA PHE A 140 1.75 13.26 -10.40
C PHE A 140 0.23 13.46 -10.29
N ILE A 141 -0.42 13.74 -11.43
CA ILE A 141 -1.87 13.93 -11.46
C ILE A 141 -2.59 12.62 -11.12
N LEU A 142 -2.14 11.48 -11.67
CA LEU A 142 -2.70 10.17 -11.32
C LEU A 142 -2.61 9.91 -9.81
N GLY A 143 -1.46 10.16 -9.19
CA GLY A 143 -1.30 10.06 -7.74
C GLY A 143 -2.22 11.01 -6.97
N GLY A 144 -2.37 12.24 -7.47
CA GLY A 144 -3.24 13.27 -6.90
C GLY A 144 -4.73 12.96 -6.91
N PHE A 145 -5.20 12.16 -7.88
CA PHE A 145 -6.60 11.74 -7.95
C PHE A 145 -6.84 10.30 -7.43
N ASN A 146 -5.79 9.56 -7.08
CA ASN A 146 -5.88 8.17 -6.67
C ASN A 146 -5.95 8.00 -5.14
N ALA A 147 -7.11 8.32 -4.57
CA ALA A 147 -7.43 8.08 -3.17
C ALA A 147 -7.99 6.67 -2.88
N LEU A 148 -7.97 5.79 -3.88
CA LEU A 148 -8.76 4.56 -3.90
C LEU A 148 -8.49 3.65 -2.71
N MET A 149 -7.22 3.48 -2.33
CA MET A 149 -6.81 2.60 -1.23
C MET A 149 -7.31 3.06 0.15
N GLY A 150 -7.39 4.37 0.38
CA GLY A 150 -7.93 4.90 1.63
C GLY A 150 -9.45 4.72 1.68
N THR A 151 -10.12 5.14 0.61
CA THR A 151 -11.59 5.11 0.50
C THR A 151 -12.13 3.67 0.52
N ILE A 152 -11.47 2.71 -0.14
CA ILE A 152 -11.93 1.32 -0.14
C ILE A 152 -11.76 0.64 1.23
N ARG A 153 -10.74 1.03 2.02
CA ARG A 153 -10.59 0.54 3.41
C ARG A 153 -11.71 1.07 4.30
N ALA A 154 -12.04 2.36 4.19
CA ALA A 154 -13.18 2.94 4.88
C ALA A 154 -14.49 2.27 4.45
N TYR A 155 -14.71 2.14 3.14
CA TYR A 155 -15.88 1.46 2.58
C TYR A 155 -16.00 0.00 3.06
N ALA A 156 -14.89 -0.74 3.10
CA ALA A 156 -14.87 -2.10 3.65
C ALA A 156 -15.30 -2.11 5.12
N SER A 157 -14.77 -1.21 5.95
CA SER A 157 -15.19 -1.13 7.36
C SER A 157 -16.67 -0.75 7.53
N GLU A 158 -17.22 0.00 6.57
CA GLU A 158 -18.61 0.46 6.58
C GLU A 158 -19.59 -0.54 5.94
N ILE A 159 -19.17 -1.49 5.09
CA ILE A 159 -20.08 -2.47 4.47
C ILE A 159 -20.27 -3.73 5.32
N PHE A 160 -19.24 -4.12 6.08
CA PHE A 160 -19.30 -5.28 6.96
C PHE A 160 -19.94 -4.93 8.31
N ARG A 161 -20.58 -5.94 8.95
CA ARG A 161 -21.02 -5.84 10.35
C ARG A 161 -19.79 -5.68 11.24
N GLU A 162 -19.95 -5.08 12.43
CA GLU A 162 -18.86 -4.86 13.40
C GLU A 162 -18.04 -6.13 13.67
N GLU A 163 -18.72 -7.28 13.80
CA GLU A 163 -18.14 -8.62 13.95
C GLU A 163 -17.12 -8.99 12.84
N TYR A 164 -17.36 -8.52 11.61
CA TYR A 164 -16.58 -8.86 10.39
C TYR A 164 -15.78 -7.68 9.83
N GLN A 165 -15.71 -6.54 10.51
CA GLN A 165 -14.96 -5.37 10.03
C GLN A 165 -13.48 -5.67 9.82
N ALA A 166 -12.87 -6.43 10.75
CA ALA A 166 -11.48 -6.85 10.64
C ALA A 166 -11.25 -7.70 9.38
N LEU A 167 -12.18 -8.61 9.07
CA LEU A 167 -12.16 -9.41 7.84
C LEU A 167 -12.26 -8.53 6.59
N GLY A 168 -13.12 -7.51 6.61
CA GLY A 168 -13.25 -6.55 5.52
C GLY A 168 -11.96 -5.80 5.22
N ILE A 169 -11.29 -5.29 6.27
CA ILE A 169 -10.02 -4.57 6.12
C ILE A 169 -8.91 -5.50 5.66
N SER A 170 -8.81 -6.72 6.21
CA SER A 170 -7.79 -7.70 5.78
C SER A 170 -7.97 -8.15 4.34
N THR A 171 -9.22 -8.21 3.87
CA THR A 171 -9.58 -8.54 2.50
C THR A 171 -9.05 -7.51 1.49
N VAL A 172 -9.03 -6.22 1.85
CA VAL A 172 -8.40 -5.17 1.03
C VAL A 172 -6.89 -5.41 0.89
N SER A 173 -6.22 -5.79 1.99
CA SER A 173 -4.79 -6.10 1.97
C SER A 173 -4.48 -7.35 1.14
N ALA A 174 -5.34 -8.38 1.19
CA ALA A 174 -5.19 -9.56 0.34
C ALA A 174 -5.33 -9.21 -1.16
N ALA A 175 -6.27 -8.32 -1.52
CA ALA A 175 -6.43 -7.84 -2.88
C ALA A 175 -5.20 -7.04 -3.36
N TRP A 176 -4.57 -6.27 -2.47
CA TRP A 176 -3.27 -5.63 -2.76
C TRP A 176 -2.19 -6.66 -3.08
N GLY A 177 -2.10 -7.75 -2.29
CA GLY A 177 -1.18 -8.86 -2.55
C GLY A 177 -1.37 -9.49 -3.93
N VAL A 178 -2.62 -9.67 -4.37
CA VAL A 178 -2.93 -10.13 -5.74
C VAL A 178 -2.45 -9.13 -6.80
N GLY A 179 -2.56 -7.83 -6.52
CA GLY A 179 -1.99 -6.78 -7.37
C GLY A 179 -0.48 -6.85 -7.51
N LEU A 180 0.24 -7.27 -6.47
CA LEU A 180 1.70 -7.50 -6.51
C LEU A 180 2.08 -8.72 -7.35
N VAL A 181 1.16 -9.67 -7.56
CA VAL A 181 1.38 -10.81 -8.47
C VAL A 181 1.14 -10.38 -9.92
N PHE A 182 -0.05 -9.85 -10.21
CA PHE A 182 -0.43 -9.59 -11.60
C PHE A 182 0.15 -8.29 -12.16
N GLY A 183 0.42 -7.29 -11.33
CA GLY A 183 0.97 -6.01 -11.75
C GLY A 183 2.31 -6.16 -12.48
N PRO A 184 3.35 -6.73 -11.84
CA PRO A 184 4.64 -6.94 -12.48
C PRO A 184 4.58 -7.91 -13.66
N ALA A 185 3.70 -8.92 -13.64
CA ALA A 185 3.49 -9.79 -14.79
C ALA A 185 2.96 -9.00 -16.01
N ILE A 186 1.95 -8.16 -15.81
CA ILE A 186 1.38 -7.30 -16.87
C ILE A 186 2.45 -6.33 -17.39
N GLY A 187 3.14 -5.63 -16.49
CA GLY A 187 4.20 -4.69 -16.85
C GLY A 187 5.37 -5.36 -17.57
N GLY A 188 5.79 -6.52 -17.07
CA GLY A 188 6.89 -7.29 -17.61
C GLY A 188 6.57 -7.81 -19.00
N TYR A 189 5.51 -8.59 -19.18
CA TYR A 189 5.24 -9.28 -20.45
C TYR A 189 4.69 -8.39 -21.57
N LEU A 190 4.01 -7.29 -21.24
CA LEU A 190 3.37 -6.42 -22.23
C LEU A 190 4.21 -5.20 -22.61
N ALA A 191 5.25 -4.84 -21.85
CA ALA A 191 6.17 -3.79 -22.25
C ALA A 191 6.98 -4.19 -23.49
N GLN A 192 7.26 -3.23 -24.37
CA GLN A 192 8.04 -3.38 -25.61
C GLN A 192 7.50 -4.52 -26.52
N PRO A 193 6.21 -4.50 -26.90
CA PRO A 193 5.56 -5.59 -27.61
C PRO A 193 6.15 -5.84 -29.01
N VAL A 194 6.65 -4.80 -29.70
CA VAL A 194 7.29 -4.91 -31.02
C VAL A 194 8.62 -5.66 -30.96
N GLU A 195 9.41 -5.42 -29.91
CA GLU A 195 10.68 -6.12 -29.71
C GLU A 195 10.47 -7.59 -29.32
N LYS A 196 9.45 -7.86 -28.49
CA LYS A 196 9.19 -9.19 -27.95
C LYS A 196 8.38 -10.11 -28.84
N TYR A 197 7.35 -9.57 -29.49
CA TYR A 197 6.45 -10.33 -30.35
C TYR A 197 6.42 -9.75 -31.78
N PRO A 198 7.57 -9.73 -32.49
CA PRO A 198 7.68 -9.11 -33.82
C PRO A 198 6.81 -9.78 -34.89
N LYS A 199 6.35 -11.03 -34.64
CA LYS A 199 5.40 -11.73 -35.52
C LYS A 199 3.97 -11.17 -35.43
N VAL A 200 3.62 -10.58 -34.30
CA VAL A 200 2.26 -10.06 -34.02
C VAL A 200 2.24 -8.55 -34.17
N PHE A 201 3.30 -7.86 -33.73
CA PHE A 201 3.40 -6.40 -33.79
C PHE A 201 4.50 -5.99 -34.76
N GLN A 202 4.11 -5.25 -35.81
CA GLN A 202 5.02 -4.77 -36.84
C GLN A 202 5.75 -3.50 -36.39
N ARG A 203 6.97 -3.30 -36.89
CA ARG A 203 7.73 -2.04 -36.74
C ARG A 203 7.00 -0.90 -37.47
N GLY A 204 7.09 0.31 -36.93
CA GLY A 204 6.35 1.49 -37.39
C GLY A 204 4.88 1.54 -36.96
N SER A 205 4.40 0.56 -36.18
CA SER A 205 3.05 0.59 -35.61
C SER A 205 2.95 1.53 -34.39
N LEU A 206 1.72 1.76 -33.92
CA LEU A 206 1.47 2.54 -32.69
C LEU A 206 2.27 1.99 -31.49
N TRP A 207 2.48 0.68 -31.45
CA TRP A 207 3.21 -0.03 -30.39
C TRP A 207 4.72 0.17 -30.45
N ASP A 208 5.25 0.57 -31.61
CA ASP A 208 6.65 0.93 -31.80
C ASP A 208 6.87 2.38 -31.32
N LYS A 209 5.91 3.26 -31.63
CA LYS A 209 5.92 4.65 -31.16
C LYS A 209 5.71 4.78 -29.65
N PHE A 210 4.91 3.89 -29.06
CA PHE A 210 4.61 3.87 -27.63
C PHE A 210 4.82 2.46 -27.04
N PRO A 211 6.07 2.06 -26.75
CA PRO A 211 6.41 0.71 -26.28
C PRO A 211 5.76 0.31 -24.94
N TYR A 212 5.36 1.30 -24.13
CA TYR A 212 4.80 1.13 -22.80
C TYR A 212 3.27 1.31 -22.76
N PHE A 213 2.64 1.54 -23.91
CA PHE A 213 1.21 1.77 -24.00
C PHE A 213 0.39 0.52 -23.68
N MET A 214 0.84 -0.65 -24.13
CA MET A 214 0.11 -1.92 -23.98
C MET A 214 -0.20 -2.32 -22.51
N PRO A 215 0.77 -2.33 -21.57
CA PRO A 215 0.46 -2.62 -20.17
C PRO A 215 -0.51 -1.59 -19.57
N CYS A 216 -0.35 -0.33 -19.93
CA CYS A 216 -1.24 0.74 -19.47
C CYS A 216 -2.66 0.58 -20.00
N LEU A 217 -2.82 0.23 -21.27
CA LEU A 217 -4.11 0.01 -21.91
C LEU A 217 -4.88 -1.12 -21.25
N VAL A 218 -4.24 -2.28 -20.99
CA VAL A 218 -4.88 -3.42 -20.32
C VAL A 218 -5.40 -3.03 -18.93
N ILE A 219 -4.60 -2.30 -18.16
CA ILE A 219 -4.98 -1.82 -16.82
C ILE A 219 -6.12 -0.81 -16.92
N SER A 220 -6.08 0.11 -17.89
CA SER A 220 -7.13 1.10 -18.11
C SER A 220 -8.44 0.47 -18.58
N THR A 221 -8.41 -0.55 -19.44
CA THR A 221 -9.60 -1.30 -19.86
C THR A 221 -10.22 -2.05 -18.68
N PHE A 222 -9.39 -2.68 -17.84
CA PHE A 222 -9.85 -3.29 -16.60
C PHE A 222 -10.50 -2.26 -15.66
N ALA A 223 -9.82 -1.12 -15.43
CA ALA A 223 -10.34 -0.04 -14.60
C ALA A 223 -11.66 0.54 -15.16
N PHE A 224 -11.81 0.65 -16.48
CA PHE A 224 -13.04 1.10 -17.12
C PHE A 224 -14.21 0.13 -16.86
N ALA A 225 -13.97 -1.18 -16.99
CA ALA A 225 -14.97 -2.19 -16.66
C ALA A 225 -15.38 -2.13 -15.17
N VAL A 226 -14.42 -1.90 -14.27
CA VAL A 226 -14.70 -1.72 -12.84
C VAL A 226 -15.44 -0.40 -12.57
N ALA A 227 -15.16 0.68 -13.28
CA ALA A 227 -15.90 1.94 -13.14
C ALA A 227 -17.40 1.74 -13.45
N ILE A 228 -17.71 0.96 -14.49
CA ILE A 228 -19.08 0.57 -14.82
C ILE A 228 -19.66 -0.29 -13.69
N ALA A 229 -18.91 -1.29 -13.20
CA ALA A 229 -19.34 -2.14 -12.09
C ALA A 229 -19.64 -1.34 -10.79
N CYS A 230 -18.90 -0.26 -10.54
CA CYS A 230 -19.11 0.62 -9.38
C CYS A 230 -20.46 1.35 -9.40
N ILE A 231 -21.15 1.45 -10.55
CA ILE A 231 -22.49 2.05 -10.63
C ILE A 231 -23.49 1.28 -9.76
N TRP A 232 -23.35 -0.05 -9.67
CA TRP A 232 -24.20 -0.90 -8.83
C TRP A 232 -23.73 -1.03 -7.38
N LEU A 233 -22.62 -0.39 -7.02
CA LEU A 233 -22.13 -0.40 -5.65
C LEU A 233 -23.06 0.46 -4.76
N PRO A 234 -23.48 -0.03 -3.58
CA PRO A 234 -24.26 0.79 -2.66
C PRO A 234 -23.38 1.86 -2.02
N GLU A 235 -23.95 3.04 -1.79
CA GLU A 235 -23.33 4.13 -1.03
C GLU A 235 -23.55 3.91 0.47
N THR A 236 -22.53 4.18 1.28
CA THR A 236 -22.50 3.98 2.73
C THR A 236 -22.72 5.26 3.53
N LEU A 237 -22.71 6.44 2.88
CA LEU A 237 -22.94 7.73 3.54
C LEU A 237 -24.35 7.85 4.16
N HIS A 238 -24.41 8.31 5.42
CA HIS A 238 -25.66 8.73 6.06
C HIS A 238 -25.92 10.22 5.82
N ASN A 239 -26.99 10.55 5.10
CA ASN A 239 -27.31 11.92 4.68
C ASN A 239 -28.46 12.57 5.48
N HIS A 240 -28.89 11.95 6.59
CA HIS A 240 -29.95 12.47 7.44
C HIS A 240 -29.33 13.26 8.61
N LYS A 241 -29.99 14.34 9.03
CA LYS A 241 -29.66 14.99 10.29
C LYS A 241 -29.95 13.97 11.40
N VAL A 242 -28.93 13.62 12.17
CA VAL A 242 -29.14 12.94 13.45
C VAL A 242 -29.99 13.91 14.27
N SER A 243 -31.27 13.59 14.47
CA SER A 243 -32.13 14.37 15.34
C SER A 243 -31.51 14.35 16.73
N SER A 244 -31.01 15.50 17.17
CA SER A 244 -30.52 15.78 18.52
C SER A 244 -31.65 15.75 19.57
N ASP A 245 -32.67 14.89 19.39
CA ASP A 245 -33.69 14.65 20.40
C ASP A 245 -33.10 13.90 21.61
N ASN A 246 -31.87 13.36 21.48
CA ASN A 246 -31.18 12.65 22.54
C ASN A 246 -30.25 13.54 23.39
N ASP A 247 -29.87 14.74 22.94
CA ASP A 247 -29.12 15.67 23.79
C ASP A 247 -30.09 16.39 24.76
N GLU A 248 -31.32 16.69 24.33
CA GLU A 248 -32.33 17.34 25.18
C GLU A 248 -33.01 16.37 26.18
N ALA A 249 -33.02 15.07 25.91
CA ALA A 249 -33.53 14.07 26.86
C ALA A 249 -32.55 13.74 28.00
N LEU A 250 -31.26 13.98 27.80
CA LEU A 250 -30.22 13.88 28.83
C LEU A 250 -30.10 15.16 29.67
N GLU A 251 -30.43 16.34 29.11
CA GLU A 251 -30.40 17.60 29.85
C GLU A 251 -31.66 17.88 30.69
N ASN A 252 -32.84 17.39 30.27
CA ASN A 252 -34.10 17.65 31.00
C ASN A 252 -34.38 16.69 32.18
N GLY A 253 -33.47 15.76 32.47
CA GLY A 253 -33.59 14.81 33.60
C GLY A 253 -32.76 15.14 34.84
N CYS A 254 -31.86 16.14 34.78
CA CYS A 254 -30.86 16.38 35.82
C CYS A 254 -30.97 17.78 36.44
N SER A 255 -32.09 18.05 37.11
CA SER A 255 -32.18 19.08 38.14
C SER A 255 -31.86 18.44 39.49
N GLY A 256 -30.57 18.19 39.77
CA GLY A 256 -30.14 17.63 41.05
C GLY A 256 -28.69 17.15 41.01
N ASP A 257 -27.86 17.84 41.78
CA ASP A 257 -26.47 17.56 42.18
C ASP A 257 -25.37 17.49 41.09
N ASP A 258 -24.52 18.51 41.18
CA ASP A 258 -23.15 18.56 40.66
C ASP A 258 -22.34 17.35 41.16
N ASN A 259 -21.91 16.44 40.27
CA ASN A 259 -20.57 15.81 40.31
C ASN A 259 -20.22 14.73 39.26
N ASP A 260 -21.01 14.47 38.20
CA ASP A 260 -20.59 13.46 37.21
C ASP A 260 -20.97 13.83 35.76
N LYS A 261 -20.22 14.76 35.17
CA LYS A 261 -20.19 14.97 33.71
C LYS A 261 -18.88 14.43 33.14
N ASN A 262 -18.77 13.10 33.05
CA ASN A 262 -17.76 12.42 32.24
C ASN A 262 -18.11 12.55 30.75
N ILE A 263 -17.98 13.77 30.21
CA ILE A 263 -17.78 13.96 28.78
C ILE A 263 -16.39 13.40 28.49
N GLN A 264 -16.34 12.20 27.91
CA GLN A 264 -15.11 11.47 27.58
C GLN A 264 -14.25 12.33 26.64
N LYS A 265 -13.39 13.14 27.24
CA LYS A 265 -12.45 14.04 26.57
C LYS A 265 -11.53 13.15 25.74
N SER A 266 -11.72 13.11 24.42
CA SER A 266 -10.87 12.28 23.56
C SER A 266 -9.42 12.72 23.74
N GLU A 267 -8.62 11.94 24.46
CA GLU A 267 -7.21 12.23 24.61
C GLU A 267 -6.58 12.35 23.21
N SER A 268 -5.79 13.40 23.01
CA SER A 268 -5.14 13.63 21.73
C SER A 268 -4.23 12.43 21.41
N LEU A 269 -4.54 11.70 20.34
CA LEU A 269 -3.77 10.52 19.91
C LEU A 269 -2.29 10.84 19.64
N PHE A 270 -1.98 12.09 19.30
CA PHE A 270 -0.60 12.57 19.12
C PHE A 270 0.22 12.54 20.41
N ARG A 271 -0.44 12.52 21.59
CA ARG A 271 0.22 12.38 22.89
C ARG A 271 0.40 10.92 23.32
N ASN A 272 -0.25 9.97 22.64
CA ASN A 272 -0.08 8.54 22.90
C ASN A 272 1.29 8.08 22.37
N TRP A 273 2.29 8.12 23.24
CA TRP A 273 3.67 7.75 22.86
C TRP A 273 3.82 6.32 22.33
N PRO A 274 3.17 5.28 22.91
CA PRO A 274 3.14 3.94 22.31
C PRO A 274 2.68 3.92 20.85
N LEU A 275 1.60 4.66 20.55
CA LEU A 275 1.12 4.78 19.17
C LEU A 275 2.14 5.53 18.30
N MET A 276 2.57 6.72 18.73
CA MET A 276 3.45 7.57 17.92
C MET A 276 4.81 6.94 17.65
N SER A 277 5.42 6.30 18.65
CA SER A 277 6.68 5.55 18.48
C SER A 277 6.49 4.43 17.45
N SER A 278 5.42 3.64 17.52
CA SER A 278 5.14 2.57 16.55
C SER A 278 4.89 3.09 15.12
N ILE A 279 4.28 4.28 14.98
CA ILE A 279 4.10 4.94 13.67
C ILE A 279 5.47 5.38 13.12
N ILE A 280 6.32 6.00 13.94
CA ILE A 280 7.65 6.45 13.50
C ILE A 280 8.50 5.27 13.00
N VAL A 281 8.54 4.16 13.75
CA VAL A 281 9.30 2.98 13.31
C VAL A 281 8.72 2.41 12.02
N TYR A 282 7.39 2.32 11.91
CA TYR A 282 6.73 1.88 10.68
C TYR A 282 7.02 2.78 9.48
N CYS A 283 7.14 4.10 9.67
CA CYS A 283 7.54 5.05 8.64
C CYS A 283 8.98 4.80 8.15
N VAL A 284 9.92 4.47 9.04
CA VAL A 284 11.31 4.13 8.66
C VAL A 284 11.35 2.87 7.80
N PHE A 285 10.66 1.80 8.21
CA PHE A 285 10.58 0.58 7.39
C PHE A 285 9.83 0.79 6.08
N SER A 286 8.79 1.64 6.08
CA SER A 286 8.06 1.99 4.84
C SER A 286 8.91 2.80 3.86
N LEU A 287 9.80 3.67 4.36
CA LEU A 287 10.80 4.36 3.55
C LEU A 287 11.81 3.37 2.96
N HIS A 288 12.32 2.47 3.79
CA HIS A 288 13.24 1.42 3.36
C HIS A 288 12.61 0.53 2.27
N ASP A 289 11.40 0.02 2.50
CA ASP A 289 10.65 -0.85 1.57
C ASP A 289 10.49 -0.21 0.19
N ILE A 290 9.99 1.03 0.13
CA ILE A 290 9.76 1.69 -1.16
C ILE A 290 11.08 2.06 -1.85
N ALA A 291 12.12 2.44 -1.09
CA ALA A 291 13.43 2.74 -1.64
C ALA A 291 14.10 1.47 -2.20
N PHE A 292 14.01 0.35 -1.47
CA PHE A 292 14.49 -0.94 -1.92
C PHE A 292 13.76 -1.40 -3.18
N SER A 293 12.43 -1.32 -3.21
CA SER A 293 11.62 -1.71 -4.38
C SER A 293 12.01 -0.92 -5.64
N GLU A 294 12.18 0.40 -5.50
CA GLU A 294 12.63 1.27 -6.60
C GLU A 294 14.05 0.89 -7.05
N VAL A 295 15.00 0.87 -6.11
CA VAL A 295 16.42 0.52 -6.36
C VAL A 295 16.53 -0.84 -7.03
N PHE A 296 15.85 -1.86 -6.49
CA PHE A 296 15.87 -3.22 -7.01
C PHE A 296 15.42 -3.23 -8.48
N SER A 297 14.29 -2.60 -8.79
CA SER A 297 13.73 -2.58 -10.15
C SER A 297 14.66 -1.91 -11.18
N LEU A 298 15.37 -0.86 -10.78
CA LEU A 298 16.30 -0.13 -11.64
C LEU A 298 17.66 -0.84 -11.75
N TRP A 299 18.15 -1.39 -10.64
CA TRP A 299 19.46 -2.03 -10.54
C TRP A 299 19.53 -3.35 -11.32
N VAL A 300 18.51 -4.22 -11.22
CA VAL A 300 18.53 -5.51 -11.93
C VAL A 300 18.53 -5.33 -13.45
N VAL A 301 17.91 -4.26 -13.95
CA VAL A 301 17.88 -3.94 -15.39
C VAL A 301 19.16 -3.26 -15.86
N SER A 302 19.83 -2.51 -14.97
CA SER A 302 21.02 -1.74 -15.32
C SER A 302 22.10 -2.61 -15.99
N PRO A 303 22.90 -2.05 -16.93
CA PRO A 303 23.98 -2.77 -17.59
C PRO A 303 25.02 -3.33 -16.63
N ARG A 304 25.62 -4.47 -17.00
CA ARG A 304 26.70 -5.13 -16.22
C ARG A 304 27.91 -4.23 -15.99
N ARG A 305 28.22 -3.33 -16.93
CA ARG A 305 29.31 -2.33 -16.80
C ARG A 305 29.10 -1.34 -15.66
N LEU A 306 27.85 -1.17 -15.21
CA LEU A 306 27.45 -0.33 -14.08
C LEU A 306 27.10 -1.18 -12.85
N GLU A 307 27.63 -2.41 -12.77
CA GLU A 307 27.31 -3.39 -11.73
C GLU A 307 25.80 -3.73 -11.61
N GLY A 308 25.01 -3.54 -12.68
CA GLY A 308 23.65 -4.08 -12.75
C GLY A 308 23.61 -5.54 -13.22
N LEU A 309 22.42 -6.13 -13.37
CA LEU A 309 22.26 -7.53 -13.78
C LEU A 309 21.94 -7.73 -15.27
N ASN A 310 21.59 -6.65 -15.98
CA ASN A 310 21.17 -6.65 -17.39
C ASN A 310 19.94 -7.54 -17.65
N PHE A 311 18.97 -7.51 -16.73
CA PHE A 311 17.71 -8.25 -16.86
C PHE A 311 16.74 -7.58 -17.81
N THR A 312 15.92 -8.40 -18.48
CA THR A 312 14.83 -7.90 -19.32
C THR A 312 13.61 -7.53 -18.47
N THR A 313 12.70 -6.77 -19.05
CA THR A 313 11.37 -6.49 -18.46
C THR A 313 10.63 -7.78 -18.04
N ASN A 314 10.78 -8.89 -18.77
CA ASN A 314 10.17 -10.18 -18.40
C ASN A 314 10.81 -10.79 -17.15
N ASP A 315 12.13 -10.74 -17.03
CA ASP A 315 12.85 -11.28 -15.87
C ASP A 315 12.41 -10.57 -14.58
N VAL A 316 12.35 -9.23 -14.62
CA VAL A 316 11.90 -8.41 -13.49
C VAL A 316 10.43 -8.69 -13.16
N GLY A 317 9.58 -8.75 -14.18
CA GLY A 317 8.17 -9.12 -14.03
C GLY A 317 8.00 -10.46 -13.32
N ASN A 318 8.77 -11.48 -13.73
CA ASN A 318 8.70 -12.81 -13.12
C ASN A 318 9.18 -12.83 -11.67
N ILE A 319 10.33 -12.21 -11.38
CA ILE A 319 10.88 -12.18 -10.02
C ILE A 319 9.91 -11.51 -9.06
N LEU A 320 9.38 -10.34 -9.43
CA LEU A 320 8.43 -9.61 -8.60
C LEU A 320 7.08 -10.34 -8.48
N SER A 321 6.59 -10.97 -9.54
CA SER A 321 5.32 -11.73 -9.49
C SER A 321 5.43 -12.96 -8.59
N VAL A 322 6.56 -13.68 -8.65
CA VAL A 322 6.82 -14.83 -7.77
C VAL A 322 6.98 -14.38 -6.31
N ALA A 323 7.66 -13.25 -6.07
CA ALA A 323 7.74 -12.67 -4.74
C ALA A 323 6.35 -12.25 -4.21
N GLY A 324 5.51 -11.63 -5.04
CA GLY A 324 4.12 -11.32 -4.71
C GLY A 324 3.29 -12.56 -4.38
N LEU A 325 3.51 -13.67 -5.09
CA LEU A 325 2.82 -14.93 -4.83
C LEU A 325 3.27 -15.51 -3.48
N ALA A 326 4.58 -15.43 -3.18
CA ALA A 326 5.10 -15.86 -1.89
C ALA A 326 4.53 -15.03 -0.73
N ILE A 327 4.41 -13.70 -0.88
CA ILE A 327 3.72 -12.84 0.08
C ILE A 327 2.29 -13.33 0.29
N LEU A 328 1.54 -13.57 -0.78
CA LEU A 328 0.13 -13.98 -0.71
C LEU A 328 -0.04 -15.35 0.00
N ILE A 329 0.81 -16.32 -0.33
CA ILE A 329 0.83 -17.64 0.32
C ILE A 329 1.15 -17.49 1.80
N PHE A 330 2.17 -16.68 2.13
CA PHE A 330 2.55 -16.44 3.51
C PHE A 330 1.42 -15.79 4.31
N GLN A 331 0.80 -14.74 3.77
CA GLN A 331 -0.27 -14.00 4.44
C GLN A 331 -1.53 -14.86 4.67
N LEU A 332 -1.92 -15.68 3.70
CA LEU A 332 -3.13 -16.50 3.79
C LEU A 332 -2.94 -17.80 4.57
N GLY A 333 -1.75 -18.42 4.51
CA GLY A 333 -1.53 -19.76 5.06
C GLY A 333 -0.57 -19.82 6.25
N LEU A 334 0.55 -19.10 6.20
CA LEU A 334 1.65 -19.28 7.16
C LEU A 334 1.65 -18.27 8.31
N TYR A 335 1.07 -17.08 8.09
CA TYR A 335 1.09 -16.01 9.09
C TYR A 335 0.37 -16.40 10.39
N GLN A 336 -0.81 -17.03 10.30
CA GLN A 336 -1.57 -17.44 11.47
C GLN A 336 -0.86 -18.49 12.33
N PRO A 337 -0.33 -19.60 11.77
CA PRO A 337 0.51 -20.53 12.53
C PRO A 337 1.71 -19.85 13.20
N VAL A 338 2.43 -18.98 12.50
CA VAL A 338 3.62 -18.31 13.03
C VAL A 338 3.27 -17.39 14.20
N GLN A 339 2.16 -16.65 14.11
CA GLN A 339 1.71 -15.76 15.19
C GLN A 339 1.28 -16.51 16.46
N LYS A 340 0.88 -17.78 16.35
CA LYS A 340 0.59 -18.61 17.54
C LYS A 340 1.86 -19.01 18.30
N VAL A 341 3.01 -18.99 17.64
CA VAL A 341 4.30 -19.43 18.19
C VAL A 341 5.17 -18.25 18.61
N CYS A 342 5.09 -17.12 17.91
CA CYS A 342 5.93 -15.95 18.15
C CYS A 342 5.08 -14.68 18.17
N GLU A 343 5.34 -13.78 19.13
CA GLU A 343 4.61 -12.52 19.19
C GLU A 343 4.89 -11.64 17.95
N PRO A 344 3.91 -10.84 17.49
CA PRO A 344 4.07 -10.04 16.27
C PRO A 344 5.31 -9.12 16.26
N ILE A 345 5.67 -8.54 17.41
CA ILE A 345 6.83 -7.65 17.51
C ILE A 345 8.16 -8.40 17.56
N GLU A 346 8.20 -9.56 18.20
CA GLU A 346 9.41 -10.39 18.24
C GLU A 346 9.71 -10.95 16.86
N LEU A 347 8.68 -11.42 16.17
CA LEU A 347 8.78 -11.87 14.79
C LEU A 347 9.26 -10.74 13.88
N ALA A 348 8.71 -9.53 14.01
CA ALA A 348 9.15 -8.36 13.25
C ALA A 348 10.63 -8.02 13.52
N ARG A 349 11.10 -8.09 14.77
CA ARG A 349 12.51 -7.88 15.13
C ARG A 349 13.42 -8.93 14.51
N ILE A 350 13.05 -10.21 14.60
CA ILE A 350 13.83 -11.31 13.99
C ILE A 350 13.91 -11.10 12.48
N SER A 351 12.79 -10.82 11.83
CA SER A 351 12.73 -10.54 10.40
C SER A 351 13.59 -9.36 9.98
N ALA A 352 13.57 -8.26 10.74
CA ALA A 352 14.37 -7.07 10.45
C ALA A 352 15.88 -7.25 10.71
N VAL A 353 16.28 -8.17 11.59
CA VAL A 353 17.70 -8.52 11.77
C VAL A 353 18.15 -9.46 10.64
N LEU A 354 17.31 -10.43 10.25
CA LEU A 354 17.62 -11.38 9.18
C LEU A 354 17.58 -10.75 7.78
N SER A 355 16.84 -9.66 7.57
CA SER A 355 16.82 -8.93 6.31
C SER A 355 18.16 -8.26 6.00
N ILE A 356 18.94 -7.85 7.00
CA ILE A 356 20.24 -7.16 6.82
C ILE A 356 21.26 -8.00 6.01
N PRO A 357 21.60 -9.25 6.39
CA PRO A 357 22.53 -10.06 5.60
C PRO A 357 21.97 -10.42 4.22
N ILE A 358 20.64 -10.60 4.09
CA ILE A 358 19.99 -10.87 2.80
C ILE A 358 20.14 -9.65 1.90
N LEU A 359 19.88 -8.45 2.41
CA LEU A 359 20.00 -7.20 1.67
C LEU A 359 21.45 -6.94 1.25
N GLN A 360 22.41 -7.24 2.13
CA GLN A 360 23.83 -7.11 1.79
C GLN A 360 24.27 -8.11 0.70
N SER A 361 23.62 -9.29 0.62
CA SER A 361 23.94 -10.32 -0.37
C SER A 361 23.72 -9.84 -1.82
N TYR A 362 22.78 -8.90 -2.06
CA TYR A 362 22.50 -8.36 -3.40
C TYR A 362 23.72 -7.70 -4.03
N ALA A 363 24.55 -6.99 -3.24
CA ALA A 363 25.78 -6.38 -3.74
C ALA A 363 26.75 -7.41 -4.35
N PHE A 364 26.74 -8.65 -3.83
CA PHE A 364 27.60 -9.73 -4.34
C PHE A 364 27.02 -10.46 -5.54
N MET A 365 25.71 -10.33 -5.80
CA MET A 365 25.05 -11.00 -6.94
C MET A 365 25.53 -10.45 -8.29
N THR A 366 26.08 -9.24 -8.32
CA THR A 366 26.71 -8.65 -9.51
C THR A 366 27.84 -9.51 -10.08
N LYS A 367 28.52 -10.27 -9.20
CA LYS A 367 29.61 -11.20 -9.53
C LYS A 367 29.11 -12.57 -10.02
N LEU A 368 27.83 -12.87 -9.86
CA LEU A 368 27.20 -14.11 -10.31
C LEU A 368 26.68 -13.96 -11.74
N SER A 369 26.59 -15.08 -12.45
CA SER A 369 26.03 -15.16 -13.81
C SER A 369 25.27 -16.46 -14.02
N GLY A 370 24.47 -16.51 -15.09
CA GLY A 370 23.72 -17.70 -15.48
C GLY A 370 22.75 -18.21 -14.40
N PHE A 371 22.63 -19.53 -14.30
CA PHE A 371 21.65 -20.19 -13.43
C PHE A 371 21.81 -19.85 -11.94
N THR A 372 23.05 -19.77 -11.45
CA THR A 372 23.35 -19.45 -10.05
C THR A 372 22.82 -18.07 -9.65
N LEU A 373 22.94 -17.09 -10.53
CA LEU A 373 22.39 -15.75 -10.30
C LEU A 373 20.87 -15.78 -10.19
N TYR A 374 20.20 -16.49 -11.11
CA TYR A 374 18.74 -16.61 -11.07
C TYR A 374 18.27 -17.26 -9.75
N ILE A 375 18.89 -18.36 -9.31
CA ILE A 375 18.52 -18.95 -8.01
C ILE A 375 18.72 -17.94 -6.87
N ALA A 376 19.89 -17.30 -6.81
CA ALA A 376 20.22 -16.36 -5.74
C ALA A 376 19.22 -15.19 -5.68
N ILE A 377 18.88 -14.59 -6.82
CA ILE A 377 17.99 -13.43 -6.89
C ILE A 377 16.54 -13.80 -6.52
N TYR A 378 16.05 -14.97 -6.96
CA TYR A 378 14.70 -15.44 -6.61
C TYR A 378 14.59 -15.72 -5.11
N ILE A 379 15.54 -16.47 -4.54
CA ILE A 379 15.53 -16.79 -3.10
C ILE A 379 15.63 -15.51 -2.27
N ALA A 380 16.59 -14.63 -2.57
CA ALA A 380 16.79 -13.41 -1.80
C ALA A 380 15.57 -12.47 -1.89
N THR A 381 14.94 -12.37 -3.06
CA THR A 381 13.77 -11.49 -3.25
C THR A 381 12.54 -12.05 -2.57
N ILE A 382 12.27 -13.36 -2.66
CA ILE A 382 11.19 -14.01 -1.92
C ILE A 382 11.36 -13.79 -0.41
N LEU A 383 12.56 -14.06 0.12
CA LEU A 383 12.83 -13.89 1.55
C LEU A 383 12.67 -12.43 1.97
N SER A 384 13.30 -11.49 1.25
CA SER A 384 13.22 -10.05 1.58
C SER A 384 11.78 -9.55 1.56
N SER A 385 11.00 -9.91 0.53
CA SER A 385 9.59 -9.54 0.41
C SER A 385 8.73 -10.09 1.54
N VAL A 386 8.92 -11.36 1.94
CA VAL A 386 8.19 -11.95 3.08
C VAL A 386 8.59 -11.27 4.39
N MET A 387 9.87 -10.96 4.61
CA MET A 387 10.33 -10.27 5.83
C MET A 387 9.74 -8.85 5.94
N ILE A 388 9.72 -8.09 4.84
CA ILE A 388 9.11 -6.76 4.80
C ILE A 388 7.62 -6.82 5.15
N GLU A 389 6.89 -7.82 4.63
CA GLU A 389 5.47 -7.99 4.95
C GLU A 389 5.25 -8.35 6.42
N ILE A 390 6.09 -9.22 7.00
CA ILE A 390 6.06 -9.56 8.42
C ILE A 390 6.22 -8.31 9.29
N ILE A 391 7.22 -7.47 8.98
CA ILE A 391 7.48 -6.24 9.72
C ILE A 391 6.28 -5.29 9.64
N SER A 392 5.73 -5.10 8.44
CA SER A 392 4.58 -4.23 8.19
C SER A 392 3.32 -4.71 8.93
N ALA A 393 3.02 -6.01 8.87
CA ALA A 393 1.90 -6.61 9.59
C ALA A 393 2.08 -6.51 11.12
N GLY A 394 3.30 -6.74 11.62
CA GLY A 394 3.63 -6.61 13.03
C GLY A 394 3.36 -5.21 13.58
N PHE A 395 3.83 -4.16 12.89
CA PHE A 395 3.56 -2.78 13.30
C PHE A 395 2.10 -2.38 13.18
N PHE A 396 1.40 -2.86 12.15
CA PHE A 396 -0.03 -2.62 12.03
C PHE A 396 -0.80 -3.17 13.23
N ILE A 397 -0.42 -4.36 13.74
CA ILE A 397 -1.01 -4.93 14.96
C ILE A 397 -0.65 -4.09 16.20
N VAL A 398 0.62 -3.69 16.36
CA VAL A 398 1.07 -2.88 17.49
C VAL A 398 0.33 -1.53 17.55
N GLN A 399 0.18 -0.85 16.42
CA GLN A 399 -0.55 0.42 16.30
C GLN A 399 -2.01 0.25 16.75
N ASN A 400 -2.70 -0.80 16.28
CA ASN A 400 -4.09 -1.05 16.65
C ASN A 400 -4.26 -1.50 18.11
N LYS A 401 -3.25 -2.14 18.72
CA LYS A 401 -3.23 -2.48 20.15
C LYS A 401 -2.95 -1.25 21.05
N ALA A 402 -2.25 -0.24 20.53
CA ALA A 402 -1.91 0.96 21.30
C ALA A 402 -3.11 1.88 21.58
N VAL A 403 -4.22 1.71 20.86
CA VAL A 403 -5.43 2.53 20.95
C VAL A 403 -6.68 1.70 21.19
N GLU A 404 -7.71 2.34 21.75
CA GLU A 404 -9.02 1.72 21.90
C GLU A 404 -9.72 1.52 20.56
N GLN A 405 -10.65 0.56 20.50
CA GLN A 405 -11.35 0.18 19.27
C GLN A 405 -11.96 1.38 18.53
N HIS A 406 -12.59 2.31 19.26
CA HIS A 406 -13.24 3.49 18.69
C HIS A 406 -12.24 4.50 18.07
N GLN A 407 -10.96 4.43 18.43
CA GLN A 407 -9.90 5.34 17.97
C GLN A 407 -9.02 4.73 16.87
N ARG A 408 -9.15 3.42 16.59
CA ARG A 408 -8.33 2.70 15.59
C ARG A 408 -8.40 3.33 14.20
N GLY A 409 -9.57 3.80 13.78
CA GLY A 409 -9.76 4.46 12.49
C GLY A 409 -8.88 5.71 12.35
N ILE A 410 -8.92 6.58 13.36
CA ILE A 410 -8.13 7.83 13.40
C ILE A 410 -6.63 7.50 13.48
N ALA A 411 -6.23 6.54 14.32
CA ALA A 411 -4.84 6.10 14.45
C ALA A 411 -4.28 5.56 13.12
N ASN A 412 -5.05 4.71 12.42
CA ASN A 412 -4.69 4.20 11.10
C ASN A 412 -4.62 5.33 10.05
N GLY A 413 -5.47 6.35 10.15
CA GLY A 413 -5.42 7.55 9.31
C GLY A 413 -4.13 8.36 9.53
N ILE A 414 -3.74 8.59 10.79
CA ILE A 414 -2.47 9.26 11.14
C ILE A 414 -1.28 8.46 10.60
N SER A 415 -1.27 7.14 10.83
CA SER A 415 -0.22 6.24 10.36
C SER A 415 -0.08 6.26 8.83
N LEU A 416 -1.20 6.19 8.09
CA LEU A 416 -1.23 6.22 6.64
C LEU A 416 -0.69 7.55 6.07
N THR A 417 -1.05 8.68 6.69
CA THR A 417 -0.56 10.01 6.31
C THR A 417 0.94 10.14 6.56
N ALA A 418 1.41 9.78 7.75
CA ALA A 418 2.82 9.81 8.11
C ALA A 418 3.66 8.92 7.18
N MET A 419 3.20 7.69 6.94
CA MET A 419 3.83 6.77 5.99
C MET A 419 3.90 7.35 4.57
N SER A 420 2.84 8.02 4.11
CA SER A 420 2.80 8.59 2.75
C SER A 420 3.89 9.64 2.54
N VAL A 421 4.17 10.48 3.53
CA VAL A 421 5.27 11.48 3.48
C VAL A 421 6.62 10.79 3.27
N PHE A 422 6.90 9.74 4.03
CA PHE A 422 8.14 8.96 3.91
C PHE A 422 8.22 8.25 2.55
N LYS A 423 7.09 7.75 2.04
CA LYS A 423 7.03 7.10 0.73
C LYS A 423 7.28 8.03 -0.46
N VAL A 424 7.14 9.35 -0.30
CA VAL A 424 7.54 10.33 -1.33
C VAL A 424 9.05 10.35 -1.53
N ILE A 425 9.81 10.27 -0.44
CA ILE A 425 11.26 10.46 -0.45
C ILE A 425 11.98 9.22 -1.02
N GLY A 426 11.46 8.03 -0.73
CA GLY A 426 12.15 6.78 -0.99
C GLY A 426 12.55 6.54 -2.46
N PRO A 427 11.67 6.64 -3.46
CA PRO A 427 12.05 6.39 -4.84
C PRO A 427 13.10 7.38 -5.38
N ALA A 428 12.94 8.68 -5.11
CA ALA A 428 13.91 9.71 -5.54
C ALA A 428 15.26 9.51 -4.85
N ALA A 429 15.28 9.24 -3.54
CA ALA A 429 16.50 8.97 -2.80
C ALA A 429 17.17 7.66 -3.28
N GLY A 430 16.38 6.61 -3.53
CA GLY A 430 16.86 5.32 -4.03
C GLY A 430 17.46 5.42 -5.43
N GLY A 431 16.77 6.08 -6.36
CA GLY A 431 17.27 6.33 -7.71
C GLY A 431 18.55 7.17 -7.72
N ALA A 432 18.60 8.25 -6.93
CA ALA A 432 19.79 9.09 -6.79
C ALA A 432 20.97 8.34 -6.16
N LEU A 433 20.70 7.51 -5.14
CA LEU A 433 21.69 6.65 -4.50
C LEU A 433 22.27 5.62 -5.47
N LEU A 434 21.42 5.00 -6.30
CA LEU A 434 21.85 4.06 -7.34
C LEU A 434 22.72 4.77 -8.38
N THR A 435 22.31 5.95 -8.87
CA THR A 435 23.14 6.77 -9.78
C THR A 435 24.50 7.13 -9.16
N LEU A 436 24.52 7.56 -7.90
CA LEU A 436 25.76 7.89 -7.19
C LEU A 436 26.68 6.66 -7.09
N SER A 437 26.11 5.49 -6.84
CA SER A 437 26.85 4.24 -6.79
C SER A 437 27.47 3.88 -8.14
N GLN A 438 26.72 4.03 -9.23
CA GLN A 438 27.16 3.74 -10.59
C GLN A 438 28.26 4.70 -11.06
N LYS A 439 28.31 5.93 -10.53
CA LYS A 439 29.41 6.88 -10.77
C LYS A 439 30.68 6.58 -9.96
N ARG A 440 30.60 5.71 -8.94
CA ARG A 440 31.69 5.44 -7.96
C ARG A 440 32.13 3.98 -7.93
N LEU A 441 32.21 3.33 -9.10
CA LEU A 441 32.62 1.93 -9.23
C LEU A 441 34.02 1.64 -8.66
N ASN A 442 34.97 2.56 -8.83
CA ASN A 442 36.37 2.37 -8.42
C ASN A 442 36.72 3.03 -7.07
N ALA A 443 35.72 3.35 -6.23
CA ALA A 443 35.96 3.98 -4.93
C ALA A 443 36.66 3.02 -3.96
N SER A 444 37.59 3.53 -3.15
CA SER A 444 38.31 2.73 -2.15
C SER A 444 37.43 2.27 -0.97
N PHE A 445 36.35 3.00 -0.70
CA PHE A 445 35.40 2.72 0.36
C PHE A 445 33.98 2.65 -0.22
N LEU A 446 33.29 1.52 -0.01
CA LEU A 446 31.97 1.20 -0.55
C LEU A 446 31.86 1.45 -2.08
N PRO A 447 32.62 0.72 -2.91
CA PRO A 447 32.55 0.84 -4.36
C PRO A 447 31.21 0.36 -4.91
N GLY A 448 30.71 1.06 -5.93
CA GLY A 448 29.58 0.62 -6.73
C GLY A 448 28.36 0.23 -5.89
N THR A 449 27.76 -0.89 -6.23
CA THR A 449 26.54 -1.45 -5.62
C THR A 449 26.64 -1.67 -4.11
N HIS A 450 27.85 -1.82 -3.55
CA HIS A 450 28.02 -1.90 -2.10
C HIS A 450 27.53 -0.63 -1.40
N LEU A 451 27.69 0.57 -1.98
CA LEU A 451 27.18 1.82 -1.41
C LEU A 451 25.66 1.80 -1.24
N VAL A 452 24.95 1.27 -2.25
CA VAL A 452 23.48 1.24 -2.26
C VAL A 452 22.97 0.33 -1.16
N PHE A 453 23.36 -0.94 -1.18
CA PHE A 453 22.85 -1.94 -0.24
C PHE A 453 23.36 -1.69 1.19
N PHE A 454 24.56 -1.12 1.35
CA PHE A 454 25.03 -0.64 2.65
C PHE A 454 24.15 0.50 3.17
N SER A 455 23.83 1.50 2.34
CA SER A 455 23.00 2.63 2.76
C SER A 455 21.58 2.17 3.12
N LEU A 456 21.00 1.25 2.37
CA LEU A 456 19.71 0.64 2.72
C LEU A 456 19.81 -0.15 4.04
N ASN A 457 20.88 -0.90 4.26
CA ASN A 457 21.16 -1.58 5.52
C ASN A 457 21.32 -0.63 6.71
N VAL A 458 21.85 0.58 6.51
CA VAL A 458 21.91 1.60 7.57
C VAL A 458 20.50 2.05 7.97
N VAL A 459 19.59 2.22 7.00
CA VAL A 459 18.18 2.57 7.28
C VAL A 459 17.45 1.42 7.97
N GLU A 460 17.64 0.18 7.49
CA GLU A 460 17.08 -1.03 8.11
C GLU A 460 17.61 -1.20 9.54
N GLY A 461 18.92 -1.05 9.75
CA GLY A 461 19.57 -1.12 11.05
C GLY A 461 19.08 -0.04 12.02
N LEU A 462 18.85 1.19 11.53
CA LEU A 462 18.19 2.23 12.32
C LEU A 462 16.77 1.80 12.70
N GLY A 463 15.99 1.25 11.76
CA GLY A 463 14.67 0.69 12.03
C GLY A 463 14.69 -0.38 13.13
N VAL A 464 15.66 -1.30 13.06
CA VAL A 464 15.91 -2.34 14.08
C VAL A 464 16.21 -1.72 15.44
N LEU A 465 17.14 -0.77 15.51
CA LEU A 465 17.49 -0.09 16.77
C LEU A 465 16.27 0.59 17.41
N LEU A 466 15.43 1.22 16.58
CA LEU A 466 14.21 1.87 17.04
C LEU A 466 13.13 0.89 17.54
N MET A 467 13.21 -0.40 17.19
CA MET A 467 12.29 -1.43 17.72
C MET A 467 12.52 -1.78 19.20
N PHE A 468 13.62 -1.34 19.78
CA PHE A 468 13.99 -1.65 21.17
C PHE A 468 13.70 -0.48 22.12
N LYS A 469 13.67 -0.80 23.43
CA LYS A 469 13.56 0.22 24.48
C LYS A 469 14.84 1.08 24.49
N PRO A 470 14.74 2.39 24.78
CA PRO A 470 13.55 3.10 25.28
C PRO A 470 12.61 3.66 24.20
N PHE A 471 12.91 3.50 22.91
CA PHE A 471 12.17 4.16 21.84
C PHE A 471 10.77 3.57 21.64
N LEU A 472 10.69 2.29 21.27
CA LEU A 472 9.39 1.63 21.06
C LEU A 472 8.77 1.27 22.42
N SER A 473 7.71 1.98 22.78
CA SER A 473 6.89 1.69 23.95
C SER A 473 5.70 0.84 23.54
N ILE A 474 5.56 -0.35 24.11
CA ILE A 474 4.43 -1.24 23.84
C ILE A 474 3.49 -1.15 25.04
N LYS A 475 2.21 -0.85 24.78
CA LYS A 475 1.17 -0.87 25.80
C LYS A 475 0.98 -2.34 26.23
N LYS A 476 1.47 -2.69 27.42
CA LYS A 476 1.24 -4.03 28.01
C LYS A 476 -0.25 -4.25 28.17
N THR A 477 -0.73 -5.40 27.73
CA THR A 477 -2.12 -5.82 27.96
C THR A 477 -2.32 -6.10 29.45
N SER A 478 -3.53 -5.90 30.01
CA SER A 478 -3.81 -6.05 31.44
C SER A 478 -3.43 -7.43 32.02
N SER A 479 -3.37 -8.46 31.19
CA SER A 479 -2.89 -9.81 31.54
C SER A 479 -1.36 -9.91 31.73
N GLU A 480 -0.58 -9.07 31.08
CA GLU A 480 0.90 -9.01 31.18
C GLU A 480 1.40 -8.10 32.32
N GLN A 481 0.48 -7.40 33.00
CA GLN A 481 0.80 -6.63 34.21
C GLN A 481 0.64 -7.46 35.49
N LEU A 482 0.03 -8.65 35.39
CA LEU A 482 -0.21 -9.58 36.49
C LEU A 482 0.86 -10.67 36.65
N HIS A 483 1.90 -10.66 35.80
CA HIS A 483 3.02 -11.60 35.84
C HIS A 483 4.37 -10.90 36.02
#